data_AF-A0A9P1GJ25-F1
#
_entry.id   AF-A0A9P1GJ25-F1
#
_cell.length_a   1.000
_cell.length_b   1.000
_cell.length_c   1.000
_cell.angle_alpha   90.00
_cell.angle_beta   90.00
_cell.angle_gamma   90.00
#
_symmetry.space_group_name_H-M   'P 1'
#
loop_
_entity.id
_entity.type
_entity.pdbx_description
1 polymer ?
#
loop_
_entity_poly.entity_id
_entity_poly.type
_entity_poly.pdbx_seq_one_letter_code
_entity_poly.pdbx_strand_id
1 'polypeptide(L)'
;MSQQFFGQGLESGLDAVLHKRLLDSVPVQDAPLLQTWWQGALQHSFNSRQCVCPTCDVELTLLHMLFECPGCIRECGPVPAAWSACYGLVEQSHFWLRGLVPDAWTRAPAVTDENIVRTGCFENSAGFDFSDLFFATDGSGGPFSNEPRLRKCAWAVVAVALVDGDYVLVGSIAGFVRGGPDPNTVARAELRAFVELLRSISEGCELRVAVDASFVINVYNKLRRCPKKIRNPHGDLLGQLVTLLDKQVSLTKVKSHITHEEHVSLGRESWSWHANQCADELASMNAAAVAPFEVEGGKGKRKKIDETSVVEIEWPDDEQAPPSRNGIALWDFKAFASTKIPAKIEEPSAEKEQKRAQLMMLFRSEYSRFCKEVMGLESVPADSVDRWLLEQLAQPGGGPDPLLPRPRIAESSRVLLRELLAEDYAPVVRS
;
A
#
# COMPACT_ATOMS: atom_id res chain seq x y z
N MET A 1 -32.06 7.38 28.66
CA MET A 1 -30.65 7.70 28.38
C MET A 1 -30.20 6.75 27.28
N SER A 2 -30.27 7.18 26.03
CA SER A 2 -29.69 6.43 24.91
C SER A 2 -28.18 6.37 25.13
N GLN A 3 -27.58 5.17 25.08
CA GLN A 3 -26.13 5.04 25.08
C GLN A 3 -25.63 5.67 23.79
N GLN A 4 -25.20 6.92 23.84
CA GLN A 4 -24.47 7.51 22.73
C GLN A 4 -23.18 6.69 22.56
N PHE A 5 -23.04 6.03 21.42
CA PHE A 5 -21.99 5.05 21.08
C PHE A 5 -20.64 5.75 20.85
N PHE A 6 -20.15 6.48 21.84
CA PHE A 6 -18.88 7.17 21.77
C PHE A 6 -17.71 6.18 21.84
N GLY A 7 -17.38 5.61 20.68
CA GLY A 7 -16.11 4.93 20.46
C GLY A 7 -16.06 3.43 20.75
N GLN A 8 -17.20 2.75 20.93
CA GLN A 8 -17.21 1.28 20.82
C GLN A 8 -16.77 0.87 19.41
N GLY A 9 -15.76 0.01 19.32
CA GLY A 9 -15.12 -0.38 18.06
C GLY A 9 -13.94 0.53 17.64
N LEU A 10 -13.69 1.65 18.33
CA LEU A 10 -12.59 2.58 18.06
C LEU A 10 -11.42 2.42 19.04
N GLU A 11 -11.35 1.30 19.77
CA GLU A 11 -10.32 1.04 20.78
C GLU A 11 -8.91 0.98 20.15
N SER A 12 -8.83 0.67 18.85
CA SER A 12 -7.60 0.69 18.05
C SER A 12 -7.25 2.06 17.46
N GLY A 13 -8.08 3.08 17.71
CA GLY A 13 -8.01 4.38 17.03
C GLY A 13 -8.76 4.39 15.69
N LEU A 14 -8.72 5.55 15.03
CA LEU A 14 -9.39 5.80 13.75
C LEU A 14 -8.36 5.84 12.61
N ASP A 15 -8.66 5.17 11.50
CA ASP A 15 -7.93 5.39 10.26
C ASP A 15 -8.37 6.71 9.61
N ALA A 16 -7.54 7.74 9.74
CA ALA A 16 -7.72 9.03 9.09
C ALA A 16 -6.79 9.24 7.89
N VAL A 17 -6.05 8.21 7.44
CA VAL A 17 -5.05 8.34 6.36
C VAL A 17 -5.72 8.70 5.03
N LEU A 18 -6.85 8.04 4.73
CA LEU A 18 -7.64 8.33 3.52
C LEU A 18 -8.18 9.77 3.56
N HIS A 19 -8.79 10.15 4.68
CA HIS A 19 -9.34 11.50 4.88
C HIS A 19 -8.26 12.56 4.76
N LYS A 20 -7.09 12.37 5.39
CA LYS A 20 -5.98 13.30 5.26
C LYS A 20 -5.55 13.49 3.81
N ARG A 21 -5.41 12.40 3.03
CA ARG A 21 -5.07 12.50 1.61
C ARG A 21 -6.15 13.21 0.80
N LEU A 22 -7.41 12.95 1.11
CA LEU A 22 -8.53 13.62 0.47
C LEU A 22 -8.51 15.13 0.79
N LEU A 23 -8.28 15.54 2.04
CA LEU A 23 -8.06 16.95 2.41
C LEU A 23 -6.90 17.58 1.64
N ASP A 24 -5.77 16.87 1.57
CA ASP A 24 -4.58 17.35 0.85
C ASP A 24 -4.83 17.50 -0.67
N SER A 25 -5.83 16.78 -1.21
CA SER A 25 -6.20 16.80 -2.63
C SER A 25 -7.31 17.78 -2.98
N VAL A 26 -8.04 18.29 -1.98
CA VAL A 26 -9.18 19.18 -2.17
C VAL A 26 -8.68 20.64 -2.21
N PRO A 27 -9.22 21.49 -3.10
CA PRO A 27 -8.84 22.90 -3.14
C PRO A 27 -8.98 23.59 -1.77
N VAL A 28 -8.10 24.55 -1.48
CA VAL A 28 -8.06 25.24 -0.17
C VAL A 28 -9.41 25.88 0.18
N GLN A 29 -10.16 26.35 -0.81
CA GLN A 29 -11.50 26.92 -0.61
C GLN A 29 -12.55 25.89 -0.15
N ASP A 30 -12.37 24.61 -0.48
CA ASP A 30 -13.30 23.53 -0.20
C ASP A 30 -12.87 22.71 1.03
N ALA A 31 -11.62 22.86 1.48
CA ALA A 31 -11.08 22.22 2.67
C ALA A 31 -11.90 22.52 3.95
N PRO A 32 -12.41 23.74 4.21
CA PRO A 32 -13.29 24.01 5.34
C PRO A 32 -14.63 23.25 5.28
N LEU A 33 -15.19 23.04 4.09
CA LEU A 33 -16.43 22.27 3.91
C LEU A 33 -16.18 20.80 4.23
N LEU A 34 -15.10 20.23 3.70
CA LEU A 34 -14.68 18.85 3.94
C LEU A 34 -14.32 18.62 5.43
N GLN A 35 -13.61 19.58 6.03
CA GLN A 35 -13.30 19.60 7.45
C GLN A 35 -14.56 19.74 8.31
N THR A 36 -15.56 20.52 7.89
CA THR A 36 -16.85 20.63 8.57
C THR A 36 -17.60 19.31 8.48
N TRP A 37 -17.61 18.64 7.33
CA TRP A 37 -18.23 17.32 7.16
C TRP A 37 -17.58 16.25 8.04
N TRP A 38 -16.29 16.38 8.36
CA TRP A 38 -15.56 15.38 9.14
C TRP A 38 -15.36 15.71 10.62
N GLN A 39 -15.26 16.99 10.99
CA GLN A 39 -15.06 17.47 12.37
C GLN A 39 -16.32 18.10 12.99
N GLY A 40 -17.20 18.72 12.21
CA GLY A 40 -18.11 19.76 12.71
C GLY A 40 -19.60 19.62 12.36
N ALA A 41 -20.01 18.68 11.52
CA ALA A 41 -21.39 18.68 11.01
C ALA A 41 -22.44 18.21 12.03
N LEU A 42 -22.05 17.65 13.18
CA LEU A 42 -23.00 17.30 14.22
C LEU A 42 -22.74 18.04 15.51
N GLN A 43 -23.61 19.01 15.75
CA GLN A 43 -23.91 19.48 17.10
C GLN A 43 -24.41 18.28 17.94
N HIS A 44 -23.68 17.95 19.00
CA HIS A 44 -24.08 17.02 20.04
C HIS A 44 -23.67 17.57 21.39
N SER A 45 -24.16 16.99 22.48
CA SER A 45 -24.03 17.50 23.86
C SER A 45 -22.60 17.89 24.31
N PHE A 46 -21.54 17.36 23.69
CA PHE A 46 -20.14 17.67 24.03
C PHE A 46 -19.51 18.79 23.18
N ASN A 47 -20.06 19.12 22.01
CA ASN A 47 -19.54 20.18 21.12
C ASN A 47 -20.59 21.27 20.78
N SER A 48 -21.84 21.08 21.20
CA SER A 48 -22.94 22.03 21.13
C SER A 48 -23.89 21.87 22.31
N ARG A 49 -24.57 22.95 22.71
CA ARG A 49 -25.67 22.92 23.67
C ARG A 49 -26.99 22.43 23.06
N GLN A 50 -27.01 22.21 21.75
CA GLN A 50 -28.17 21.73 21.04
C GLN A 50 -28.31 20.22 21.23
N CYS A 51 -29.19 19.82 22.14
CA CYS A 51 -29.54 18.42 22.39
C CYS A 51 -30.78 17.96 21.62
N VAL A 52 -31.45 18.88 20.92
CA VAL A 52 -32.71 18.62 20.19
C VAL A 52 -32.64 19.14 18.76
N CYS A 53 -33.24 18.40 17.86
CA CYS A 53 -33.28 18.68 16.43
C CYS A 53 -34.16 19.92 16.17
N PRO A 54 -33.67 20.94 15.43
CA PRO A 54 -34.40 22.19 15.27
C PRO A 54 -35.61 22.06 14.33
N THR A 55 -35.68 20.97 13.56
CA THR A 55 -36.72 20.74 12.55
C THR A 55 -37.85 19.84 13.02
N CYS A 56 -37.62 19.01 14.04
CA CYS A 56 -38.64 18.07 14.54
C CYS A 56 -38.65 17.84 16.06
N ASP A 57 -37.80 18.55 16.82
CA ASP A 57 -37.79 18.58 18.29
C ASP A 57 -37.55 17.21 18.98
N VAL A 58 -36.87 16.29 18.29
CA VAL A 58 -36.42 14.99 18.81
C VAL A 58 -34.96 15.09 19.29
N GLU A 59 -34.51 14.18 20.17
CA GLU A 59 -33.10 14.08 20.59
C GLU A 59 -32.17 14.12 19.37
N LEU A 60 -31.23 15.07 19.38
CA LEU A 60 -30.30 15.26 18.28
C LEU A 60 -29.16 14.24 18.36
N THR A 61 -29.26 13.20 17.53
CA THR A 61 -28.19 12.22 17.31
C THR A 61 -27.64 12.32 15.88
N LEU A 62 -26.45 11.76 15.64
CA LEU A 62 -25.84 11.72 14.31
C LEU A 62 -26.71 10.92 13.32
N LEU A 63 -27.23 9.78 13.80
CA LEU A 63 -28.16 8.93 13.07
C LEU A 63 -29.42 9.72 12.70
N HIS A 64 -29.98 10.44 13.66
CA HIS A 64 -31.18 11.23 13.45
C HIS A 64 -30.97 12.30 12.38
N MET A 65 -29.95 13.16 12.53
CA MET A 65 -29.78 14.28 11.60
C MET A 65 -29.49 13.84 10.17
N LEU A 66 -28.69 12.76 10.00
CA LEU A 66 -28.27 12.30 8.69
C LEU A 66 -29.30 11.41 8.00
N PHE A 67 -30.06 10.61 8.75
CA PHE A 67 -30.85 9.52 8.16
C PHE A 67 -32.32 9.47 8.58
N GLU A 68 -32.67 9.89 9.80
CA GLU A 68 -34.05 9.67 10.32
C GLU A 68 -34.89 10.96 10.40
N CYS A 69 -34.26 12.13 10.31
CA CYS A 69 -34.93 13.39 10.57
C CYS A 69 -36.03 13.66 9.53
N PRO A 70 -37.31 13.73 9.93
CA PRO A 70 -38.41 13.98 9.00
C PRO A 70 -38.31 15.35 8.34
N GLY A 71 -37.73 16.34 9.03
CA GLY A 71 -37.45 17.66 8.48
C GLY A 71 -36.45 17.60 7.33
N CYS A 72 -35.29 16.98 7.57
CA CYS A 72 -34.26 16.80 6.54
C CYS A 72 -34.77 15.97 5.36
N ILE A 73 -35.53 14.89 5.61
CA ILE A 73 -36.10 14.04 4.55
C ILE A 73 -37.06 14.83 3.65
N ARG A 74 -37.86 15.74 4.22
CA ARG A 74 -38.76 16.59 3.42
C ARG A 74 -38.00 17.57 2.53
N GLU A 75 -36.90 18.12 3.01
CA GLU A 75 -36.12 19.13 2.28
C GLU A 75 -35.14 18.52 1.27
N CYS A 76 -34.43 17.47 1.67
CA CYS A 76 -33.34 16.86 0.90
C CYS A 76 -33.76 15.59 0.15
N GLY A 77 -34.97 15.07 0.41
CA GLY A 77 -35.44 13.79 -0.11
C GLY A 77 -35.14 12.61 0.82
N PRO A 78 -35.76 11.44 0.57
CA PRO A 78 -35.55 10.25 1.40
C PRO A 78 -34.14 9.68 1.23
N VAL A 79 -33.64 9.06 2.29
CA VAL A 79 -32.40 8.28 2.24
C VAL A 79 -32.57 7.12 1.25
N PRO A 80 -31.58 6.84 0.37
CA PRO A 80 -31.64 5.69 -0.51
C PRO A 80 -31.89 4.39 0.27
N ALA A 81 -32.82 3.55 -0.22
CA ALA A 81 -33.18 2.29 0.44
C ALA A 81 -31.99 1.32 0.62
N ALA A 82 -30.96 1.43 -0.21
CA ALA A 82 -29.73 0.66 -0.05
C ALA A 82 -28.99 0.98 1.28
N TRP A 83 -29.21 2.16 1.85
CA TRP A 83 -28.52 2.62 3.06
C TRP A 83 -29.31 2.29 4.33
N SER A 84 -30.62 2.06 4.24
CA SER A 84 -31.47 1.71 5.40
C SER A 84 -31.14 0.38 6.04
N ALA A 85 -30.58 -0.56 5.27
CA ALA A 85 -30.06 -1.82 5.82
C ALA A 85 -28.80 -1.61 6.69
N CYS A 86 -28.06 -0.52 6.47
CA CYS A 86 -26.74 -0.30 7.08
C CYS A 86 -26.78 0.60 8.31
N TYR A 87 -27.64 1.63 8.35
CA TYR A 87 -27.66 2.57 9.47
C TYR A 87 -28.46 2.10 10.71
N GLY A 88 -29.24 1.02 10.57
CA GLY A 88 -29.91 0.36 11.71
C GLY A 88 -28.99 -0.52 12.56
N LEU A 89 -27.78 -0.82 12.07
CA LEU A 89 -26.78 -1.64 12.75
C LEU A 89 -25.78 -0.74 13.48
N VAL A 90 -25.92 -0.66 14.80
CA VAL A 90 -25.11 0.18 15.69
C VAL A 90 -23.62 -0.15 15.57
N GLU A 91 -23.29 -1.43 15.46
CA GLU A 91 -21.93 -1.93 15.30
C GLU A 91 -21.28 -1.49 13.98
N GLN A 92 -22.07 -1.13 12.98
CA GLN A 92 -21.62 -0.63 11.67
C GLN A 92 -21.57 0.90 11.60
N SER A 93 -21.77 1.58 12.73
CA SER A 93 -21.87 3.03 12.79
C SER A 93 -20.68 3.77 12.20
N HIS A 94 -19.49 3.20 12.27
CA HIS A 94 -18.28 3.73 11.63
C HIS A 94 -18.39 3.95 10.10
N PHE A 95 -19.19 3.15 9.37
CA PHE A 95 -19.39 3.32 7.93
C PHE A 95 -20.28 4.51 7.58
N TRP A 96 -21.36 4.75 8.33
CA TRP A 96 -22.34 5.78 8.03
C TRP A 96 -22.20 7.05 8.89
N LEU A 97 -21.43 7.02 9.98
CA LEU A 97 -21.19 8.18 10.84
C LEU A 97 -20.11 9.14 10.31
N ARG A 98 -19.29 8.74 9.31
CA ARG A 98 -18.16 9.52 8.73
C ARG A 98 -17.31 8.77 7.68
N GLY A 99 -17.59 7.49 7.39
CA GLY A 99 -16.73 6.65 6.57
C GLY A 99 -15.34 6.39 7.18
N LEU A 100 -15.18 6.60 8.50
CA LEU A 100 -13.95 6.36 9.22
C LEU A 100 -14.02 4.98 9.87
N VAL A 101 -13.10 4.09 9.54
CA VAL A 101 -13.05 2.73 10.09
C VAL A 101 -12.00 2.63 11.21
N PRO A 102 -12.10 1.61 12.08
CA PRO A 102 -11.05 1.33 13.06
C PRO A 102 -9.69 1.14 12.37
N ASP A 103 -8.62 1.69 12.95
CA ASP A 103 -7.27 1.62 12.37
C ASP A 103 -6.78 0.17 12.19
N ALA A 104 -7.15 -0.72 13.10
CA ALA A 104 -6.82 -2.14 13.01
C ALA A 104 -7.42 -2.85 11.78
N TRP A 105 -8.45 -2.30 11.14
CA TRP A 105 -9.10 -2.92 9.98
C TRP A 105 -8.34 -2.67 8.69
N THR A 106 -7.59 -1.57 8.62
CA THR A 106 -6.91 -1.12 7.41
C THR A 106 -5.39 -1.24 7.51
N ARG A 107 -4.86 -1.33 8.74
CA ARG A 107 -3.44 -1.50 8.99
C ARG A 107 -3.02 -2.96 8.80
N ALA A 108 -1.95 -3.15 8.04
CA ALA A 108 -1.32 -4.45 7.91
C ALA A 108 -0.66 -4.89 9.24
N PRO A 109 -0.68 -6.19 9.60
CA PRO A 109 -0.10 -6.70 10.84
C PRO A 109 1.34 -6.24 11.07
N ALA A 110 1.70 -5.91 12.32
CA ALA A 110 3.04 -5.47 12.66
C ALA A 110 4.09 -6.56 12.39
N VAL A 111 5.29 -6.15 11.96
CA VAL A 111 6.43 -7.07 11.82
C VAL A 111 6.93 -7.42 13.22
N THR A 112 6.81 -8.68 13.63
CA THR A 112 7.18 -9.11 14.99
C THR A 112 8.65 -9.48 15.13
N ASP A 113 9.26 -9.97 14.05
CA ASP A 113 10.67 -10.41 13.97
C ASP A 113 11.43 -9.59 12.91
N GLU A 114 12.63 -9.14 13.25
CA GLU A 114 13.51 -8.41 12.32
C GLU A 114 14.11 -9.33 11.24
N ASN A 115 14.13 -10.65 11.45
CA ASN A 115 14.65 -11.65 10.50
C ASN A 115 16.01 -11.23 9.91
N ILE A 116 16.99 -10.96 10.77
CA ILE A 116 18.27 -10.42 10.34
C ILE A 116 19.11 -11.53 9.68
N VAL A 117 19.41 -11.36 8.40
CA VAL A 117 20.26 -12.25 7.60
C VAL A 117 21.63 -11.61 7.43
N ARG A 118 22.70 -12.39 7.62
CA ARG A 118 24.09 -11.98 7.42
C ARG A 118 24.73 -12.88 6.38
N THR A 119 25.55 -12.30 5.51
CA THR A 119 26.29 -13.04 4.46
C THR A 119 27.74 -12.58 4.37
N GLY A 120 28.62 -13.47 3.90
CA GLY A 120 30.01 -13.16 3.60
C GLY A 120 30.79 -12.68 4.82
N CYS A 121 31.48 -11.54 4.72
CA CYS A 121 32.29 -10.99 5.81
C CYS A 121 31.52 -10.70 7.12
N PHE A 122 30.19 -10.68 7.09
CA PHE A 122 29.36 -10.50 8.29
C PHE A 122 28.89 -11.81 8.95
N GLU A 123 29.09 -12.98 8.34
CA GLU A 123 28.70 -14.26 8.96
C GLU A 123 29.53 -14.58 10.22
N ASN A 124 30.82 -14.25 10.19
CA ASN A 124 31.75 -14.38 11.31
C ASN A 124 32.58 -13.09 11.45
N SER A 125 31.92 -12.02 11.88
CA SER A 125 32.52 -10.68 12.02
C SER A 125 33.63 -10.62 13.09
N ALA A 126 33.66 -11.57 14.03
CA ALA A 126 34.67 -11.64 15.06
C ALA A 126 36.06 -11.93 14.45
N GLY A 127 36.94 -10.92 14.47
CA GLY A 127 38.31 -11.04 13.98
C GLY A 127 38.47 -10.83 12.47
N PHE A 128 37.41 -10.47 11.76
CA PHE A 128 37.51 -10.04 10.36
C PHE A 128 38.11 -8.63 10.29
N ASP A 129 39.07 -8.41 9.39
CA ASP A 129 39.64 -7.09 9.15
C ASP A 129 38.80 -6.30 8.14
N PHE A 130 38.15 -5.25 8.62
CA PHE A 130 37.28 -4.39 7.83
C PHE A 130 37.98 -3.18 7.20
N SER A 131 39.30 -3.02 7.43
CA SER A 131 40.03 -1.78 7.11
C SER A 131 40.04 -1.43 5.62
N ASP A 132 40.05 -2.43 4.74
CA ASP A 132 40.09 -2.24 3.28
C ASP A 132 38.71 -2.24 2.62
N LEU A 133 37.64 -2.30 3.41
CA LEU A 133 36.28 -2.38 2.89
C LEU A 133 35.61 -1.01 2.78
N PHE A 134 34.65 -0.93 1.87
CA PHE A 134 33.74 0.19 1.71
C PHE A 134 32.33 -0.28 2.02
N PHE A 135 31.55 0.55 2.70
CA PHE A 135 30.23 0.18 3.16
C PHE A 135 29.17 1.06 2.53
N ALA A 136 27.95 0.54 2.43
CA ALA A 136 26.77 1.37 2.20
C ALA A 136 25.61 0.88 3.04
N THR A 137 24.71 1.82 3.36
CA THR A 137 23.49 1.54 4.12
C THR A 137 22.30 2.15 3.42
N ASP A 138 21.21 1.38 3.33
CA ASP A 138 19.95 1.87 2.78
C ASP A 138 18.73 1.33 3.54
N GLY A 139 17.60 2.02 3.41
CA GLY A 139 16.30 1.62 3.91
C GLY A 139 15.22 1.78 2.84
N SER A 140 14.34 0.78 2.71
CA SER A 140 13.26 0.80 1.72
C SER A 140 11.91 0.58 2.37
N GLY A 141 10.88 1.28 1.89
CA GLY A 141 9.48 1.09 2.27
C GLY A 141 8.70 0.11 1.38
N GLY A 142 9.38 -0.48 0.39
CA GLY A 142 8.79 -1.45 -0.51
C GLY A 142 7.66 -0.90 -1.40
N PRO A 143 6.81 -1.76 -1.95
CA PRO A 143 5.73 -1.38 -2.87
C PRO A 143 4.72 -0.40 -2.26
N PHE A 144 4.52 -0.48 -0.94
CA PHE A 144 3.61 0.38 -0.18
C PHE A 144 4.34 1.54 0.51
N SER A 145 5.48 1.99 -0.03
CA SER A 145 6.27 3.08 0.56
C SER A 145 5.47 4.38 0.74
N ASN A 146 4.42 4.63 -0.04
CA ASN A 146 3.57 5.82 0.15
C ASN A 146 2.32 5.58 1.01
N GLU A 147 2.07 4.36 1.47
CA GLU A 147 0.87 3.96 2.22
C GLU A 147 1.21 3.53 3.64
N PRO A 148 1.18 4.44 4.64
CA PRO A 148 1.60 4.16 6.01
C PRO A 148 0.90 2.97 6.68
N ARG A 149 -0.33 2.65 6.26
CA ARG A 149 -1.11 1.52 6.81
C ARG A 149 -0.56 0.17 6.39
N LEU A 150 -0.08 0.09 5.15
CA LEU A 150 0.42 -1.12 4.53
C LEU A 150 1.95 -1.19 4.52
N ARG A 151 2.62 -0.06 4.73
CA ARG A 151 4.07 0.07 4.63
C ARG A 151 4.77 -0.88 5.61
N LYS A 152 5.67 -1.68 5.05
CA LYS A 152 6.63 -2.49 5.77
C LYS A 152 8.00 -2.12 5.25
N CYS A 153 8.86 -1.62 6.13
CA CYS A 153 10.20 -1.24 5.74
C CYS A 153 11.21 -2.33 6.06
N ALA A 154 12.20 -2.44 5.20
CA ALA A 154 13.39 -3.23 5.41
C ALA A 154 14.62 -2.36 5.23
N TRP A 155 15.75 -2.85 5.69
CA TRP A 155 17.01 -2.13 5.73
C TRP A 155 18.15 -3.07 5.33
N ALA A 156 19.21 -2.50 4.78
CA ALA A 156 20.37 -3.26 4.35
C ALA A 156 21.68 -2.51 4.64
N VAL A 157 22.70 -3.30 4.94
CA VAL A 157 24.11 -2.93 5.01
C VAL A 157 24.84 -3.81 4.02
N VAL A 158 25.71 -3.22 3.23
CA VAL A 158 26.58 -3.98 2.31
C VAL A 158 28.02 -3.57 2.53
N ALA A 159 28.93 -4.51 2.30
CA ALA A 159 30.35 -4.30 2.27
C ALA A 159 30.89 -4.70 0.90
N VAL A 160 31.68 -3.82 0.29
CA VAL A 160 32.34 -4.05 -1.01
C VAL A 160 33.85 -3.92 -0.87
N ALA A 161 34.59 -4.72 -1.63
CA ALA A 161 36.05 -4.67 -1.73
C ALA A 161 36.45 -4.33 -3.17
N LEU A 162 37.61 -3.69 -3.35
CA LEU A 162 38.22 -3.51 -4.66
C LEU A 162 39.06 -4.75 -4.98
N VAL A 163 38.62 -5.54 -5.98
CA VAL A 163 39.31 -6.76 -6.43
C VAL A 163 39.55 -6.63 -7.92
N ASP A 164 40.82 -6.72 -8.34
CA ASP A 164 41.23 -6.64 -9.75
C ASP A 164 40.72 -5.39 -10.50
N GLY A 165 40.53 -4.28 -9.77
CA GLY A 165 40.04 -3.01 -10.32
C GLY A 165 38.52 -2.82 -10.28
N ASP A 166 37.77 -3.86 -9.89
CA ASP A 166 36.30 -3.83 -9.78
C ASP A 166 35.84 -3.87 -8.31
N TYR A 167 34.73 -3.19 -8.03
CA TYR A 167 34.08 -3.29 -6.72
C TYR A 167 33.18 -4.52 -6.68
N VAL A 168 33.43 -5.39 -5.71
CA VAL A 168 32.70 -6.66 -5.55
C VAL A 168 32.04 -6.69 -4.18
N LEU A 169 30.78 -7.13 -4.12
CA LEU A 169 30.07 -7.39 -2.87
C LEU A 169 30.73 -8.55 -2.10
N VAL A 170 31.26 -8.27 -0.91
CA VAL A 170 31.93 -9.26 -0.06
C VAL A 170 31.15 -9.63 1.20
N GLY A 171 30.02 -8.95 1.46
CA GLY A 171 29.10 -9.33 2.51
C GLY A 171 27.93 -8.37 2.64
N SER A 172 26.87 -8.83 3.31
CA SER A 172 25.72 -7.99 3.62
C SER A 172 25.09 -8.34 4.97
N ILE A 173 24.33 -7.38 5.51
CA ILE A 173 23.37 -7.57 6.59
C ILE A 173 22.05 -6.99 6.11
N ALA A 174 20.97 -7.75 6.18
CA ALA A 174 19.64 -7.22 5.87
C ALA A 174 18.63 -7.69 6.89
N GLY A 175 17.58 -6.89 7.08
CA GLY A 175 16.49 -7.23 7.98
C GLY A 175 15.30 -6.31 7.81
N PHE A 176 14.25 -6.60 8.56
CA PHE A 176 13.03 -5.82 8.62
C PHE A 176 13.10 -4.81 9.75
N VAL A 177 12.36 -3.71 9.61
CA VAL A 177 12.12 -2.81 10.74
C VAL A 177 11.00 -3.40 11.57
N ARG A 178 11.32 -3.78 12.81
CA ARG A 178 10.33 -4.30 13.77
C ARG A 178 9.21 -3.29 13.99
N GLY A 179 7.97 -3.78 13.98
CA GLY A 179 6.81 -2.99 14.36
C GLY A 179 6.84 -2.64 15.85
N GLY A 180 6.36 -1.45 16.18
CA GLY A 180 6.31 -0.94 17.54
C GLY A 180 5.31 0.21 17.66
N PRO A 181 5.34 0.97 18.77
CA PRO A 181 4.51 2.16 18.91
C PRO A 181 4.87 3.23 17.87
N ASP A 182 6.11 3.22 17.37
CA ASP A 182 6.58 4.16 16.36
C ASP A 182 6.23 3.69 14.94
N PRO A 183 5.88 4.62 14.03
CA PRO A 183 5.55 4.28 12.65
C PRO A 183 6.73 3.65 11.91
N ASN A 184 6.43 2.62 11.11
CA ASN A 184 7.40 2.08 10.17
C ASN A 184 7.63 3.11 9.04
N THR A 185 8.84 3.66 8.96
CA THR A 185 9.20 4.73 8.01
C THR A 185 10.53 4.44 7.36
N VAL A 186 10.70 4.94 6.14
CA VAL A 186 11.96 4.82 5.39
C VAL A 186 13.12 5.42 6.20
N ALA A 187 12.94 6.62 6.76
CA ALA A 187 13.94 7.25 7.63
C ALA A 187 14.37 6.39 8.83
N ARG A 188 13.42 5.64 9.43
CA ARG A 188 13.72 4.68 10.51
C ARG A 188 14.52 3.49 9.98
N ALA A 189 14.19 2.97 8.80
CA ALA A 189 14.92 1.88 8.17
C ALA A 189 16.37 2.28 7.81
N GLU A 190 16.55 3.45 7.21
CA GLU A 190 17.87 4.01 6.91
C GLU A 190 18.72 4.16 8.18
N LEU A 191 18.14 4.71 9.25
CA LEU A 191 18.84 4.85 10.54
C LEU A 191 19.13 3.49 11.19
N ARG A 192 18.23 2.51 11.06
CA ARG A 192 18.41 1.14 11.57
C ARG A 192 19.56 0.42 10.85
N ALA A 193 19.69 0.57 9.54
CA ALA A 193 20.84 0.05 8.77
C ALA A 193 22.15 0.67 9.27
N PHE A 194 22.17 1.99 9.43
CA PHE A 194 23.36 2.69 9.90
C PHE A 194 23.79 2.24 11.30
N VAL A 195 22.84 2.10 12.24
CA VAL A 195 23.10 1.56 13.58
C VAL A 195 23.60 0.11 13.51
N GLU A 196 23.03 -0.72 12.63
CA GLU A 196 23.50 -2.10 12.47
C GLU A 196 24.95 -2.16 11.99
N LEU A 197 25.30 -1.35 10.99
CA LEU A 197 26.66 -1.30 10.48
C LEU A 197 27.63 -0.99 11.62
N LEU A 198 27.37 0.08 12.39
CA LEU A 198 28.26 0.47 13.48
C LEU A 198 28.38 -0.60 14.57
N ARG A 199 27.31 -1.35 14.84
CA ARG A 199 27.36 -2.49 15.78
C ARG A 199 28.18 -3.65 15.28
N SER A 200 28.15 -3.90 13.98
CA SER A 200 28.71 -5.11 13.37
C SER A 200 30.22 -5.02 13.14
N ILE A 201 30.78 -3.81 13.24
CA ILE A 201 32.21 -3.57 13.03
C ILE A 201 32.91 -3.46 14.38
N SER A 202 34.16 -3.95 14.43
CA SER A 202 35.08 -3.81 15.57
C SER A 202 35.36 -2.34 15.95
N GLU A 203 35.90 -2.11 17.15
CA GLU A 203 36.47 -0.81 17.51
C GLU A 203 37.79 -0.56 16.78
N GLY A 204 38.16 0.71 16.58
CA GLY A 204 39.43 1.10 15.95
C GLY A 204 39.45 1.09 14.42
N CYS A 205 38.43 0.55 13.74
CA CYS A 205 38.31 0.63 12.28
C CYS A 205 37.80 2.01 11.83
N GLU A 206 38.42 2.59 10.79
CA GLU A 206 37.91 3.77 10.10
C GLU A 206 36.94 3.35 8.99
N LEU A 207 35.67 3.67 9.15
CA LEU A 207 34.62 3.24 8.23
C LEU A 207 34.38 4.26 7.13
N ARG A 208 34.48 3.84 5.87
CA ARG A 208 34.01 4.62 4.70
C ARG A 208 32.62 4.15 4.32
N VAL A 209 31.62 5.00 4.53
CA VAL A 209 30.21 4.61 4.40
C VAL A 209 29.48 5.53 3.42
N ALA A 210 28.93 4.95 2.37
CA ALA A 210 28.01 5.60 1.45
C ALA A 210 26.59 5.57 2.00
N VAL A 211 25.93 6.71 1.99
CA VAL A 211 24.54 6.86 2.47
C VAL A 211 23.82 7.82 1.54
N ASP A 212 22.62 7.47 1.07
CA ASP A 212 21.77 8.38 0.31
C ASP A 212 20.72 9.10 1.19
N ALA A 213 20.57 8.68 2.43
CA ALA A 213 19.76 9.36 3.43
C ALA A 213 20.46 10.61 4.01
N SER A 214 20.10 11.81 3.53
CA SER A 214 20.53 13.06 4.19
C SER A 214 20.11 13.11 5.67
N PHE A 215 18.98 12.46 6.00
CA PHE A 215 18.48 12.33 7.35
C PHE A 215 19.50 11.67 8.29
N VAL A 216 20.09 10.53 7.90
CA VAL A 216 21.09 9.80 8.70
C VAL A 216 22.33 10.65 8.94
N ILE A 217 22.86 11.29 7.89
CA ILE A 217 24.04 12.17 7.99
C ILE A 217 23.76 13.33 8.97
N ASN A 218 22.61 13.97 8.84
CA ASN A 218 22.23 15.09 9.70
C ASN A 218 22.05 14.67 11.16
N VAL A 219 21.43 13.50 11.39
CA VAL A 219 21.27 12.92 12.73
C VAL A 219 22.62 12.61 13.36
N TYR A 220 23.50 11.90 12.63
CA TYR A 220 24.82 11.53 13.11
C TYR A 220 25.66 12.76 13.46
N ASN A 221 25.75 13.73 12.55
CA ASN A 221 26.50 14.97 12.77
C ASN A 221 25.95 15.78 13.94
N LYS A 222 24.63 15.83 14.11
CA LYS A 222 23.99 16.52 15.24
C LYS A 222 24.31 15.83 16.57
N LEU A 223 24.24 14.49 16.62
CA LEU A 223 24.55 13.74 17.83
C LEU A 223 26.02 13.84 18.22
N ARG A 224 26.96 13.80 17.26
CA ARG A 224 28.39 14.06 17.54
C ARG A 224 28.64 15.42 18.18
N ARG A 225 27.87 16.45 17.78
CA ARG A 225 27.99 17.80 18.36
C ARG A 225 27.25 17.94 19.69
N CYS A 226 26.11 17.27 19.85
CA CYS A 226 25.20 17.44 20.99
C CYS A 226 24.52 16.11 21.40
N PRO A 227 25.24 15.18 22.06
CA PRO A 227 24.70 13.85 22.39
C PRO A 227 23.46 13.88 23.30
N LYS A 228 23.32 14.93 24.12
CA LYS A 228 22.23 15.09 25.10
C LYS A 228 20.88 15.52 24.49
N LYS A 229 20.81 15.85 23.20
CA LYS A 229 19.57 16.32 22.55
C LYS A 229 18.82 15.17 21.85
N ILE A 230 18.30 14.24 22.64
CA ILE A 230 17.44 13.15 22.17
C ILE A 230 15.96 13.55 22.37
N ARG A 231 15.46 14.45 21.52
CA ARG A 231 14.01 14.70 21.37
C ARG A 231 13.66 14.52 19.90
N ASN A 232 13.33 13.28 19.51
CA ASN A 232 12.97 12.93 18.13
C ASN A 232 12.15 11.63 18.10
N PRO A 233 11.38 11.34 17.03
CA PRO A 233 10.48 10.19 16.91
C PRO A 233 11.20 8.85 16.65
N HIS A 234 12.51 8.77 16.89
CA HIS A 234 13.33 7.56 16.74
C HIS A 234 14.24 7.37 17.96
N GLY A 235 13.74 7.75 19.15
CA GLY A 235 14.53 7.85 20.38
C GLY A 235 15.27 6.57 20.75
N ASP A 236 14.70 5.41 20.41
CA ASP A 236 15.31 4.10 20.63
C ASP A 236 16.58 3.88 19.78
N LEU A 237 16.53 4.15 18.47
CA LEU A 237 17.69 4.07 17.58
C LEU A 237 18.71 5.16 17.87
N LEU A 238 18.25 6.35 18.25
CA LEU A 238 19.16 7.44 18.63
C LEU A 238 19.92 7.12 19.92
N GLY A 239 19.27 6.50 20.91
CA GLY A 239 19.94 6.04 22.13
C GLY A 239 21.04 5.02 21.82
N GLN A 240 20.76 4.10 20.91
CA GLN A 240 21.74 3.11 20.43
C GLN A 240 22.88 3.78 19.63
N LEU A 241 22.57 4.76 18.79
CA LEU A 241 23.58 5.48 18.02
C LEU A 241 24.51 6.31 18.94
N VAL A 242 23.99 6.88 20.03
CA VAL A 242 24.81 7.64 21.00
C VAL A 242 25.92 6.78 21.61
N THR A 243 25.66 5.50 21.87
CA THR A 243 26.68 4.58 22.41
C THR A 243 27.71 4.14 21.36
N LEU A 244 27.53 4.52 20.09
CA LEU A 244 28.37 4.12 18.95
C LEU A 244 29.13 5.31 18.34
N LEU A 245 29.00 6.53 18.91
CA LEU A 245 29.58 7.75 18.36
C LEU A 245 31.11 7.81 18.40
N ASP A 246 31.74 6.96 19.21
CA ASP A 246 33.20 6.87 19.32
C ASP A 246 33.83 6.15 18.12
N LYS A 247 33.02 5.46 17.30
CA LYS A 247 33.50 4.84 16.05
C LYS A 247 33.88 5.91 15.03
N GLN A 248 35.02 5.70 14.37
CA GLN A 248 35.47 6.59 13.30
C GLN A 248 34.71 6.25 12.02
N VAL A 249 33.94 7.21 11.53
CA VAL A 249 33.08 7.04 10.35
C VAL A 249 33.22 8.26 9.45
N SER A 250 33.61 8.01 8.21
CA SER A 250 33.56 8.94 7.09
C SER A 250 32.31 8.66 6.26
N LEU A 251 31.40 9.64 6.22
CA LEU A 251 30.12 9.53 5.50
C LEU A 251 30.20 10.21 4.13
N THR A 252 29.93 9.45 3.07
CA THR A 252 29.80 9.96 1.70
C THR A 252 28.33 10.00 1.28
N LYS A 253 27.81 11.21 1.03
CA LYS A 253 26.44 11.37 0.51
C LYS A 253 26.38 10.96 -0.96
N VAL A 254 25.64 9.91 -1.26
CA VAL A 254 25.32 9.53 -2.65
C VAL A 254 24.04 10.25 -3.07
N LYS A 255 24.00 10.83 -4.26
CA LYS A 255 22.77 11.48 -4.75
C LYS A 255 21.87 10.38 -5.29
N SER A 256 20.60 10.36 -4.88
CA SER A 256 19.65 9.38 -5.38
C SER A 256 19.37 9.63 -6.87
N HIS A 257 19.08 8.56 -7.61
CA HIS A 257 18.65 8.58 -9.02
C HIS A 257 19.65 9.15 -10.04
N ILE A 258 20.96 9.03 -9.81
CA ILE A 258 21.97 9.37 -10.81
C ILE A 258 22.65 8.13 -11.39
N THR A 259 23.11 8.21 -12.64
CA THR A 259 23.90 7.13 -13.26
C THR A 259 25.31 7.07 -12.68
N HIS A 260 26.03 5.98 -12.97
CA HIS A 260 27.43 5.83 -12.55
C HIS A 260 28.30 6.93 -13.18
N GLU A 261 28.10 7.21 -14.46
CA GLU A 261 28.84 8.24 -15.20
C GLU A 261 28.57 9.64 -14.62
N GLU A 262 27.31 9.95 -14.31
CA GLU A 262 26.94 11.20 -13.64
C GLU A 262 27.61 11.31 -12.28
N HIS A 263 27.65 10.23 -11.49
CA HIS A 263 28.28 10.22 -10.18
C HIS A 263 29.79 10.48 -10.26
N VAL A 264 30.48 9.82 -11.19
CA VAL A 264 31.92 10.02 -11.43
C VAL A 264 32.19 11.43 -11.97
N SER A 265 31.32 11.97 -12.84
CA SER A 265 31.46 13.34 -13.37
C SER A 265 31.42 14.42 -12.29
N LEU A 266 30.78 14.14 -11.14
CA LEU A 266 30.76 15.03 -9.98
C LEU A 266 32.04 14.92 -9.12
N GLY A 267 33.07 14.21 -9.60
CA GLY A 267 34.34 14.01 -8.89
C GLY A 267 34.23 13.07 -7.69
N ARG A 268 33.23 12.19 -7.68
CA ARG A 268 32.99 11.26 -6.57
C ARG A 268 33.54 9.88 -6.91
N GLU A 269 33.99 9.18 -5.87
CA GLU A 269 34.57 7.85 -6.04
C GLU A 269 33.51 6.81 -6.41
N SER A 270 33.84 5.95 -7.37
CA SER A 270 32.95 4.91 -7.91
C SER A 270 32.42 3.92 -6.85
N TRP A 271 33.21 3.61 -5.82
CA TRP A 271 32.80 2.69 -4.76
C TRP A 271 31.48 3.09 -4.12
N SER A 272 31.28 4.40 -3.92
CA SER A 272 30.13 4.91 -3.18
C SER A 272 28.83 4.73 -3.96
N TRP A 273 28.88 4.86 -5.28
CA TRP A 273 27.73 4.58 -6.15
C TRP A 273 27.42 3.09 -6.20
N HIS A 274 28.44 2.26 -6.43
CA HIS A 274 28.28 0.81 -6.54
C HIS A 274 27.74 0.19 -5.24
N ALA A 275 28.36 0.51 -4.10
CA ALA A 275 27.91 0.03 -2.80
C ALA A 275 26.47 0.50 -2.50
N ASN A 276 26.15 1.76 -2.79
CA ASN A 276 24.80 2.28 -2.59
C ASN A 276 23.76 1.53 -3.44
N GLN A 277 24.07 1.22 -4.69
CA GLN A 277 23.17 0.43 -5.54
C GLN A 277 22.91 -0.95 -4.95
N CYS A 278 23.95 -1.65 -4.47
CA CYS A 278 23.79 -2.96 -3.83
C CYS A 278 22.91 -2.87 -2.57
N ALA A 279 23.12 -1.85 -1.72
CA ALA A 279 22.30 -1.65 -0.53
C ALA A 279 20.84 -1.37 -0.89
N ASP A 280 20.63 -0.52 -1.89
CA ASP A 280 19.31 -0.09 -2.37
C ASP A 280 18.50 -1.24 -2.99
N GLU A 281 19.14 -2.08 -3.80
CA GLU A 281 18.57 -3.31 -4.33
C GLU A 281 18.19 -4.28 -3.20
N LEU A 282 19.12 -4.55 -2.27
CA LEU A 282 18.90 -5.49 -1.19
C LEU A 282 17.81 -5.04 -0.20
N ALA A 283 17.81 -3.76 0.20
CA ALA A 283 16.78 -3.20 1.07
C ALA A 283 15.40 -3.29 0.39
N SER A 284 15.32 -3.02 -0.91
CA SER A 284 14.07 -3.07 -1.66
C SER A 284 13.54 -4.48 -1.87
N MET A 285 14.41 -5.46 -2.14
CA MET A 285 14.04 -6.87 -2.20
C MET A 285 13.45 -7.34 -0.88
N ASN A 286 14.09 -7.01 0.24
CA ASN A 286 13.61 -7.38 1.57
C ASN A 286 12.29 -6.67 1.92
N ALA A 287 12.14 -5.40 1.57
CA ALA A 287 10.91 -4.65 1.83
C ALA A 287 9.73 -5.18 1.01
N ALA A 288 9.98 -5.66 -0.21
CA ALA A 288 8.98 -6.34 -1.01
C ALA A 288 8.60 -7.72 -0.42
N ALA A 289 9.58 -8.48 0.07
CA ALA A 289 9.34 -9.80 0.68
C ALA A 289 8.49 -9.76 1.95
N VAL A 290 8.54 -8.66 2.71
CA VAL A 290 7.72 -8.45 3.92
C VAL A 290 6.42 -7.69 3.65
N ALA A 291 6.12 -7.33 2.39
CA ALA A 291 4.90 -6.63 2.06
C ALA A 291 3.67 -7.50 2.37
N PRO A 292 2.59 -6.91 2.92
CA PRO A 292 1.41 -7.67 3.35
C PRO A 292 0.60 -8.28 2.20
N PHE A 293 0.82 -7.79 0.98
CA PHE A 293 0.13 -8.23 -0.22
C PHE A 293 1.13 -8.27 -1.38
N GLU A 294 1.02 -9.29 -2.22
CA GLU A 294 1.71 -9.29 -3.51
C GLU A 294 1.09 -8.19 -4.37
N VAL A 295 1.92 -7.35 -4.94
CA VAL A 295 1.46 -6.36 -5.90
C VAL A 295 1.59 -6.99 -7.28
N GLU A 296 0.47 -7.45 -7.85
CA GLU A 296 0.42 -7.78 -9.28
C GLU A 296 0.79 -6.51 -10.07
N GLY A 297 1.95 -6.53 -10.73
CA GLY A 297 2.46 -5.37 -11.46
C GLY A 297 3.07 -4.26 -10.59
N GLY A 298 3.49 -4.58 -9.35
CA GLY A 298 4.15 -3.62 -8.47
C GLY A 298 5.41 -3.04 -9.10
N LYS A 299 5.43 -1.70 -9.20
CA LYS A 299 6.56 -0.87 -9.61
C LYS A 299 7.78 -1.11 -8.70
N GLY A 300 8.46 -2.24 -8.86
CA GLY A 300 9.89 -2.31 -8.62
C GLY A 300 10.53 -1.24 -9.47
N LYS A 301 11.36 -0.40 -8.83
CA LYS A 301 12.11 0.72 -9.38
C LYS A 301 12.17 0.71 -10.90
N ARG A 302 11.61 1.74 -11.55
CA ARG A 302 11.97 2.04 -12.93
C ARG A 302 13.49 2.21 -12.95
N LYS A 303 14.21 1.15 -13.32
CA LYS A 303 15.47 1.29 -14.06
C LYS A 303 15.14 2.33 -15.12
N LYS A 304 15.94 3.38 -15.25
CA LYS A 304 15.86 4.28 -16.40
C LYS A 304 16.23 3.39 -17.58
N ILE A 305 15.23 2.66 -18.09
CA ILE A 305 15.33 1.97 -19.36
C ILE A 305 15.43 3.13 -20.34
N ASP A 306 16.51 3.06 -21.11
CA ASP A 306 16.81 3.92 -22.23
C ASP A 306 15.50 4.38 -22.90
N GLU A 307 15.31 5.70 -23.08
CA GLU A 307 14.08 6.30 -23.63
C GLU A 307 13.75 5.81 -25.05
N THR A 308 14.59 4.94 -25.61
CA THR A 308 14.48 4.24 -26.89
C THR A 308 13.50 3.06 -26.89
N SER A 309 12.92 2.64 -25.75
CA SER A 309 11.95 1.51 -25.70
C SER A 309 10.54 1.89 -25.26
N VAL A 310 10.11 3.14 -25.48
CA VAL A 310 8.68 3.49 -25.44
C VAL A 310 8.08 3.08 -26.77
N VAL A 311 7.27 2.02 -26.78
CA VAL A 311 6.45 1.70 -27.95
C VAL A 311 5.28 2.67 -27.93
N GLU A 312 5.40 3.75 -28.69
CA GLU A 312 4.25 4.59 -29.00
C GLU A 312 3.31 3.77 -29.90
N ILE A 313 2.04 3.66 -29.52
CA ILE A 313 1.05 2.99 -30.37
C ILE A 313 0.85 3.90 -31.57
N GLU A 314 1.36 3.49 -32.74
CA GLU A 314 1.06 4.13 -34.01
C GLU A 314 -0.44 3.96 -34.28
N TRP A 315 -1.15 5.08 -34.31
CA TRP A 315 -2.52 5.12 -34.79
C TRP A 315 -2.47 4.88 -36.30
N PRO A 316 -3.40 4.10 -36.88
CA PRO A 316 -3.50 3.96 -38.32
C PRO A 316 -3.51 5.35 -38.96
N ASP A 317 -2.73 5.54 -40.04
CA ASP A 317 -2.38 6.82 -40.68
C ASP A 317 -3.58 7.72 -41.06
N ASP A 318 -4.80 7.20 -40.91
CA ASP A 318 -6.06 7.80 -41.31
C ASP A 318 -6.72 8.62 -40.18
N GLU A 319 -6.33 8.44 -38.90
CA GLU A 319 -6.91 9.13 -37.74
C GLU A 319 -5.88 10.03 -37.02
N GLN A 320 -5.78 11.30 -37.44
CA GLN A 320 -4.76 12.26 -37.00
C GLN A 320 -4.81 12.76 -35.54
N ALA A 321 -5.56 12.12 -34.64
CA ALA A 321 -5.49 12.43 -33.22
C ALA A 321 -6.08 11.32 -32.35
N PRO A 322 -5.55 11.11 -31.12
CA PRO A 322 -6.20 10.22 -30.16
C PRO A 322 -7.64 10.69 -29.90
N PRO A 323 -8.60 9.76 -29.68
CA PRO A 323 -9.98 10.10 -29.37
C PRO A 323 -10.02 11.11 -28.22
N SER A 324 -10.56 12.29 -28.49
CA SER A 324 -10.65 13.39 -27.54
C SER A 324 -12.09 13.83 -27.32
N ARG A 325 -12.39 14.27 -26.11
CA ARG A 325 -13.66 14.91 -25.78
C ARG A 325 -13.36 16.29 -25.22
N ASN A 326 -13.84 17.33 -25.88
CA ASN A 326 -13.54 18.74 -25.58
C ASN A 326 -12.03 19.07 -25.60
N GLY A 327 -11.28 18.50 -26.55
CA GLY A 327 -9.84 18.73 -26.68
C GLY A 327 -8.99 18.04 -25.62
N ILE A 328 -9.59 17.23 -24.74
CA ILE A 328 -8.88 16.39 -23.77
C ILE A 328 -8.90 14.96 -24.30
N ALA A 329 -7.73 14.35 -24.48
CA ALA A 329 -7.63 12.95 -24.83
C ALA A 329 -8.37 12.10 -23.78
N LEU A 330 -9.26 11.22 -24.23
CA LEU A 330 -10.02 10.35 -23.32
C LEU A 330 -9.12 9.32 -22.61
N TRP A 331 -7.93 9.08 -23.17
CA TRP A 331 -6.97 8.10 -22.69
C TRP A 331 -5.54 8.61 -22.96
N ASP A 332 -4.59 8.32 -22.07
CA ASP A 332 -3.15 8.48 -22.28
C ASP A 332 -2.51 7.08 -22.29
N PHE A 333 -2.15 6.57 -23.46
CA PHE A 333 -1.65 5.20 -23.65
C PHE A 333 -0.14 5.04 -23.43
N LYS A 334 0.48 5.87 -22.59
CA LYS A 334 1.89 5.71 -22.19
C LYS A 334 2.07 4.52 -21.26
N ALA A 335 2.17 3.32 -21.83
CA ALA A 335 2.48 2.09 -21.11
C ALA A 335 3.94 1.68 -21.32
N PHE A 336 4.60 1.28 -20.23
CA PHE A 336 5.97 0.75 -20.27
C PHE A 336 5.87 -0.76 -20.41
N ALA A 337 6.15 -1.30 -21.59
CA ALA A 337 6.11 -2.74 -21.82
C ALA A 337 7.36 -3.39 -21.18
N SER A 338 7.17 -4.32 -20.24
CA SER A 338 8.22 -5.30 -19.93
C SER A 338 8.12 -6.42 -20.96
N THR A 339 9.24 -6.86 -21.53
CA THR A 339 9.35 -8.03 -22.41
C THR A 339 9.04 -9.32 -21.65
N LYS A 340 7.80 -9.50 -21.20
CA LYS A 340 7.29 -10.79 -20.78
C LYS A 340 6.78 -11.50 -22.03
N ILE A 341 7.29 -12.71 -22.23
CA ILE A 341 6.81 -13.64 -23.26
C ILE A 341 5.29 -13.80 -23.04
N PRO A 342 4.44 -13.55 -24.04
CA PRO A 342 3.00 -13.64 -23.86
C PRO A 342 2.62 -15.04 -23.39
N ALA A 343 1.70 -15.11 -22.42
CA ALA A 343 1.00 -16.35 -22.14
C ALA A 343 0.43 -16.89 -23.46
N LYS A 344 0.47 -18.22 -23.67
CA LYS A 344 -0.12 -18.89 -24.84
C LYS A 344 -1.65 -18.77 -24.84
N ILE A 345 -2.17 -17.57 -25.04
CA ILE A 345 -3.57 -17.30 -25.30
C ILE A 345 -3.73 -17.38 -26.81
N GLU A 346 -4.70 -18.17 -27.26
CA GLU A 346 -5.01 -18.28 -28.68
C GLU A 346 -5.53 -16.94 -29.20
N GLU A 347 -5.13 -16.54 -30.41
CA GLU A 347 -5.58 -15.26 -30.97
C GLU A 347 -7.12 -15.20 -31.09
N PRO A 348 -7.72 -14.05 -30.75
CA PRO A 348 -9.16 -13.87 -30.84
C PRO A 348 -9.61 -13.94 -32.30
N SER A 349 -10.78 -14.51 -32.55
CA SER A 349 -11.44 -14.46 -33.86
C SER A 349 -12.93 -14.23 -33.68
N ALA A 350 -13.57 -13.59 -34.67
CA ALA A 350 -15.00 -13.27 -34.60
C ALA A 350 -15.87 -14.52 -34.36
N GLU A 351 -15.53 -15.64 -35.01
CA GLU A 351 -16.22 -16.92 -34.83
C GLU A 351 -16.07 -17.46 -33.39
N LYS A 352 -14.87 -17.37 -32.81
CA LYS A 352 -14.62 -17.79 -31.43
C LYS A 352 -15.34 -16.91 -30.42
N GLU A 353 -15.31 -15.58 -30.60
CA GLU A 353 -16.01 -14.65 -29.72
C GLU A 353 -17.53 -14.82 -29.81
N GLN A 354 -18.07 -15.03 -31.01
CA GLN A 354 -19.49 -15.32 -31.20
C GLN A 354 -19.89 -16.61 -30.48
N LYS A 355 -19.09 -17.68 -30.63
CA LYS A 355 -19.31 -18.94 -29.94
C LYS A 355 -19.22 -18.78 -28.42
N ARG A 356 -18.23 -18.02 -27.92
CA ARG A 356 -18.07 -17.73 -26.49
C ARG A 356 -19.27 -16.96 -25.93
N ALA A 357 -19.77 -15.98 -26.67
CA ALA A 357 -20.98 -15.22 -26.30
C ALA A 357 -22.22 -16.14 -26.21
N GLN A 358 -22.40 -17.04 -27.19
CA GLN A 358 -23.48 -18.02 -27.17
C GLN A 358 -23.40 -18.96 -25.97
N LEU A 359 -22.20 -19.46 -25.64
CA LEU A 359 -21.98 -20.31 -24.47
C LEU A 359 -22.22 -19.55 -23.16
N MET A 360 -21.84 -18.28 -23.08
CA MET A 360 -22.10 -17.43 -21.91
C MET A 360 -23.59 -17.18 -21.70
N MET A 361 -24.35 -16.95 -22.78
CA MET A 361 -25.81 -16.83 -22.72
C MET A 361 -26.46 -18.13 -22.25
N LEU A 362 -26.03 -19.27 -22.79
CA LEU A 362 -26.52 -20.58 -22.37
C LEU A 362 -26.20 -20.84 -20.89
N PHE A 363 -24.97 -20.54 -20.46
CA PHE A 363 -24.55 -20.68 -19.06
C PHE A 363 -25.42 -19.85 -18.11
N ARG A 364 -25.69 -18.58 -18.44
CA ARG A 364 -26.58 -17.72 -17.64
C ARG A 364 -28.02 -18.25 -17.60
N SER A 365 -28.51 -18.78 -18.72
CA SER A 365 -29.84 -19.40 -18.78
C SER A 365 -29.93 -20.63 -17.87
N GLU A 366 -28.92 -21.51 -17.92
CA GLU A 366 -28.86 -22.70 -17.06
C GLU A 366 -28.72 -22.35 -15.58
N TYR A 367 -27.88 -21.37 -15.25
CA TYR A 367 -27.76 -20.87 -13.88
C TYR A 367 -29.08 -20.28 -13.36
N SER A 368 -29.79 -19.51 -14.18
CA SER A 368 -31.12 -18.96 -13.85
C SER A 368 -32.15 -20.06 -13.61
N ARG A 369 -32.19 -21.06 -14.51
CA ARG A 369 -33.04 -22.24 -14.34
C ARG A 369 -32.72 -22.98 -13.04
N PHE A 370 -31.45 -23.21 -12.73
CA PHE A 370 -31.01 -23.87 -11.50
C PHE A 370 -31.43 -23.09 -10.25
N CYS A 371 -31.23 -21.77 -10.21
CA CYS A 371 -31.65 -20.94 -9.08
C CYS A 371 -33.16 -21.03 -8.84
N LYS A 372 -33.96 -21.05 -9.91
CA LYS A 372 -35.41 -21.16 -9.81
C LYS A 372 -35.88 -22.55 -9.38
N GLU A 373 -35.37 -23.60 -10.01
CA GLU A 373 -35.86 -24.96 -9.82
C GLU A 373 -35.31 -25.62 -8.54
N VAL A 374 -34.06 -25.34 -8.18
CA VAL A 374 -33.37 -25.99 -7.06
C VAL A 374 -33.42 -25.15 -5.80
N MET A 375 -33.21 -23.83 -5.93
CA MET A 375 -33.17 -22.92 -4.78
C MET A 375 -34.50 -22.20 -4.54
N GLY A 376 -35.48 -22.30 -5.45
CA GLY A 376 -36.77 -21.65 -5.32
C GLY A 376 -36.73 -20.11 -5.46
N LEU A 377 -35.65 -19.56 -6.02
CA LEU A 377 -35.49 -18.12 -6.17
C LEU A 377 -36.35 -17.59 -7.34
N GLU A 378 -37.06 -16.49 -7.12
CA GLU A 378 -37.88 -15.86 -8.18
C GLU A 378 -37.01 -15.24 -9.29
N SER A 379 -35.83 -14.74 -8.93
CA SER A 379 -34.82 -14.21 -9.84
C SER A 379 -33.40 -14.53 -9.35
N VAL A 380 -32.44 -14.57 -10.28
CA VAL A 380 -31.02 -14.69 -9.91
C VAL A 380 -30.54 -13.43 -9.18
N PRO A 381 -29.65 -13.54 -8.17
CA PRO A 381 -29.06 -12.37 -7.55
C PRO A 381 -28.30 -11.53 -8.58
N ALA A 382 -28.44 -10.20 -8.51
CA ALA A 382 -27.86 -9.29 -9.49
C ALA A 382 -26.32 -9.42 -9.54
N ASP A 383 -25.78 -9.54 -10.76
CA ASP A 383 -24.36 -9.71 -11.09
C ASP A 383 -23.67 -10.94 -10.46
N SER A 384 -24.40 -11.90 -9.90
CA SER A 384 -23.79 -13.04 -9.20
C SER A 384 -22.89 -13.89 -10.12
N VAL A 385 -23.29 -14.04 -11.39
CA VAL A 385 -22.50 -14.71 -12.43
C VAL A 385 -21.22 -13.95 -12.76
N ASP A 386 -21.29 -12.62 -12.84
CA ASP A 386 -20.14 -11.77 -13.16
C ASP A 386 -19.11 -11.78 -12.03
N ARG A 387 -19.58 -11.70 -10.78
CA ARG A 387 -18.72 -11.82 -9.58
C ARG A 387 -18.12 -13.22 -9.47
N TRP A 388 -18.88 -14.26 -9.82
CA TRP A 388 -18.37 -15.63 -9.91
C TRP A 388 -17.26 -15.75 -10.95
N LEU A 389 -17.44 -15.23 -12.17
CA LEU A 389 -16.40 -15.26 -13.22
C LEU A 389 -15.10 -14.59 -12.75
N LEU A 390 -15.20 -13.43 -12.10
CA LEU A 390 -14.04 -12.72 -11.56
C LEU A 390 -13.31 -13.53 -10.47
N GLU A 391 -14.06 -14.14 -9.54
CA GLU A 391 -13.49 -15.01 -8.51
C GLU A 391 -12.73 -16.18 -9.16
N GLN A 392 -13.31 -16.81 -10.19
CA GLN A 392 -12.70 -17.97 -10.83
C GLN A 392 -11.46 -17.60 -11.67
N LEU A 393 -11.46 -16.44 -12.32
CA LEU A 393 -10.31 -15.93 -13.08
C LEU A 393 -9.13 -15.55 -12.16
N ALA A 394 -9.40 -15.11 -10.93
CA ALA A 394 -8.38 -14.76 -9.94
C ALA A 394 -7.67 -15.98 -9.31
N GLN A 395 -8.18 -17.21 -9.50
CA GLN A 395 -7.58 -18.40 -8.90
C GLN A 395 -6.32 -18.87 -9.65
N PRO A 396 -5.25 -19.31 -8.97
CA PRO A 396 -3.99 -19.74 -9.59
C PRO A 396 -4.12 -21.04 -10.40
N GLY A 397 -3.75 -21.02 -11.68
CA GLY A 397 -3.84 -22.18 -12.60
C GLY A 397 -4.88 -22.04 -13.71
N GLY A 398 -4.96 -20.85 -14.32
CA GLY A 398 -5.91 -20.48 -15.38
C GLY A 398 -6.09 -21.55 -16.46
N GLY A 399 -7.33 -21.76 -16.90
CA GLY A 399 -7.58 -22.50 -18.13
C GLY A 399 -7.06 -21.74 -19.36
N PRO A 400 -7.00 -22.39 -20.55
CA PRO A 400 -6.59 -21.73 -21.78
C PRO A 400 -7.65 -20.75 -22.32
N ASP A 401 -8.89 -20.80 -21.83
CA ASP A 401 -9.92 -19.83 -22.22
C ASP A 401 -9.77 -18.54 -21.39
N PRO A 402 -9.76 -17.36 -22.04
CA PRO A 402 -9.55 -16.08 -21.36
C PRO A 402 -10.74 -15.61 -20.51
N LEU A 403 -11.92 -16.23 -20.65
CA LEU A 403 -13.15 -15.80 -19.97
C LEU A 403 -13.76 -16.91 -19.11
N LEU A 404 -13.83 -18.13 -19.63
CA LEU A 404 -14.51 -19.24 -18.98
C LEU A 404 -13.54 -20.06 -18.13
N PRO A 405 -13.79 -20.20 -16.82
CA PRO A 405 -12.91 -20.97 -15.96
C PRO A 405 -12.98 -22.46 -16.30
N ARG A 406 -11.85 -23.16 -16.16
CA ARG A 406 -11.86 -24.64 -16.14
C ARG A 406 -12.50 -25.12 -14.83
N PRO A 407 -13.18 -26.28 -14.83
CA PRO A 407 -13.59 -26.94 -13.59
C PRO A 407 -12.34 -27.17 -12.72
N ARG A 408 -12.34 -26.68 -11.47
CA ARG A 408 -11.24 -26.88 -10.52
C ARG A 408 -11.73 -27.56 -9.24
N ILE A 409 -10.75 -28.08 -8.49
CA ILE A 409 -10.86 -29.05 -7.39
C ILE A 409 -11.67 -28.54 -6.17
N ALA A 410 -11.83 -27.23 -6.00
CA ALA A 410 -12.81 -26.71 -5.05
C ALA A 410 -14.20 -26.76 -5.72
N GLU A 411 -14.99 -27.79 -5.41
CA GLU A 411 -16.29 -28.06 -6.07
C GLU A 411 -17.32 -26.93 -5.94
N SER A 412 -17.08 -25.91 -5.09
CA SER A 412 -18.02 -24.81 -4.87
C SER A 412 -17.35 -23.44 -4.73
N SER A 413 -17.88 -22.45 -5.45
CA SER A 413 -17.48 -21.04 -5.36
C SER A 413 -18.00 -20.40 -4.07
N ARG A 414 -17.11 -19.71 -3.34
CA ARG A 414 -17.48 -19.04 -2.09
C ARG A 414 -18.29 -17.77 -2.36
N VAL A 415 -17.92 -17.02 -3.41
CA VAL A 415 -18.66 -15.84 -3.84
C VAL A 415 -20.08 -16.25 -4.25
N LEU A 416 -20.23 -17.24 -5.12
CA LEU A 416 -21.55 -17.67 -5.59
C LEU A 416 -22.42 -18.21 -4.45
N LEU A 417 -21.86 -19.03 -3.56
CA LEU A 417 -22.58 -19.52 -2.39
C LEU A 417 -23.05 -18.38 -1.47
N ARG A 418 -22.22 -17.36 -1.24
CA ARG A 418 -22.59 -16.22 -0.42
C ARG A 418 -23.74 -15.43 -1.04
N GLU A 419 -23.70 -15.15 -2.33
CA GLU A 419 -24.76 -14.40 -3.01
C GLU A 419 -26.08 -15.20 -3.04
N LEU A 420 -26.02 -16.52 -3.24
CA LEU A 420 -27.20 -17.38 -3.23
C LEU A 420 -27.83 -17.49 -1.83
N LEU A 421 -27.02 -17.58 -0.77
CA LEU A 421 -27.51 -17.71 0.60
C LEU A 421 -27.94 -16.38 1.24
N ALA A 422 -27.56 -15.24 0.67
CA ALA A 422 -27.94 -13.92 1.17
C ALA A 422 -29.44 -13.62 0.93
N GLU A 423 -30.04 -14.17 -0.14
CA GLU A 423 -31.46 -13.98 -0.48
C GLU A 423 -32.39 -14.82 0.41
N ASP A 424 -31.95 -16.01 0.86
CA ASP A 424 -32.73 -16.90 1.73
C ASP A 424 -33.00 -16.33 3.14
N TYR A 425 -32.31 -15.26 3.53
CA TYR A 425 -32.46 -14.60 4.83
C TYR A 425 -33.37 -13.36 4.81
N ALA A 426 -33.99 -13.01 3.68
CA ALA A 426 -35.06 -12.02 3.69
C ALA A 426 -36.26 -12.62 4.46
N PRO A 427 -36.69 -12.05 5.61
CA PRO A 427 -37.79 -12.60 6.38
C PRO A 427 -39.03 -12.60 5.50
N VAL A 428 -39.54 -13.80 5.20
CA VAL A 428 -40.85 -13.98 4.58
C VAL A 428 -41.86 -13.30 5.50
N VAL A 429 -42.30 -12.10 5.11
CA VAL A 429 -43.43 -11.41 5.72
C VAL A 429 -44.64 -12.28 5.39
N ARG A 430 -44.94 -13.23 6.28
CA ARG A 430 -46.17 -14.02 6.23
C ARG A 430 -47.32 -13.04 6.48
N SER A 431 -48.09 -12.79 5.42
CA SER A 431 -49.37 -12.09 5.44
C SER A 431 -50.39 -12.79 6.32
#